data_AF-A0A1S7FXX9-F1
#
_entry.id   AF-A0A1S7FXX9-F1
#
_cell.length_a   1.000
_cell.length_b   1.000
_cell.length_c   1.000
_cell.angle_alpha   90.00
_cell.angle_beta   90.00
_cell.angle_gamma   90.00
#
_symmetry.space_group_name_H-M   'P 1'
#
loop_
_entity.id
_entity.type
_entity.pdbx_description
1 polymer ?
#
loop_
_entity_poly.entity_id
_entity_poly.type
_entity_poly.pdbx_seq_one_letter_code
_entity_poly.pdbx_strand_id
1 'polypeptide(L)'
;MNTKRNMYKVILSAILLVALVLAIQPGAYAKTVPYQERFDINSITGKRTYVSSVSRGVSNNAYWYSTSTNKVSSGWNYNRYVSVLTYYDSSTKKYYR
;
A
#
# COMPACT_ATOMS: atom_id res chain seq x y z
N MET A 1 29.56 -18.81 -42.65
CA MET A 1 29.87 -18.70 -41.20
C MET A 1 29.02 -17.60 -40.59
N ASN A 2 27.94 -17.89 -39.87
CA ASN A 2 27.20 -16.87 -39.09
C ASN A 2 26.25 -17.44 -38.01
N THR A 3 26.02 -18.75 -37.98
CA THR A 3 25.11 -19.43 -37.04
C THR A 3 25.48 -19.21 -35.59
N LYS A 4 26.78 -19.30 -35.26
CA LYS A 4 27.30 -19.04 -33.90
C LYS A 4 27.01 -17.60 -33.45
N ARG A 5 27.22 -16.62 -34.33
CA ARG A 5 26.98 -15.20 -34.03
C ARG A 5 25.50 -14.89 -33.81
N ASN A 6 24.61 -15.56 -34.54
CA ASN A 6 23.17 -15.42 -34.35
C ASN A 6 22.69 -16.07 -33.05
N MET A 7 23.24 -17.22 -32.65
CA MET A 7 22.94 -17.84 -31.35
C MET A 7 23.31 -16.91 -30.18
N TYR A 8 24.49 -16.28 -30.21
CA TYR A 8 24.89 -15.34 -29.16
C TYR A 8 23.95 -14.14 -29.04
N LYS A 9 23.45 -13.62 -30.16
CA LYS A 9 22.47 -12.53 -30.15
C LYS A 9 21.15 -12.96 -29.51
N VAL A 10 20.67 -14.16 -29.83
CA VAL A 10 19.43 -14.73 -29.27
C VAL A 10 19.54 -14.93 -27.76
N ILE A 11 20.66 -15.51 -27.29
CA ILE A 11 20.93 -15.71 -25.86
C ILE A 11 21.02 -14.37 -25.13
N LEU A 12 21.73 -13.39 -25.70
CA LEU A 12 21.83 -12.05 -25.13
C LEU A 12 20.47 -11.36 -25.03
N SER A 13 19.63 -11.46 -26.06
CA SER A 13 18.27 -10.92 -26.02
C SER A 13 17.40 -11.60 -24.96
N ALA A 14 17.54 -12.90 -24.76
CA ALA A 14 16.81 -13.62 -23.71
C ALA A 14 17.25 -13.17 -22.30
N ILE A 15 18.56 -13.00 -22.07
CA ILE A 15 19.11 -12.50 -20.81
C ILE A 15 18.62 -11.08 -20.53
N LEU A 16 18.63 -10.20 -21.53
CA LEU A 16 18.13 -8.83 -21.40
C LEU A 16 16.62 -8.81 -21.08
N LEU A 17 15.83 -9.70 -21.69
CA LEU A 17 14.40 -9.82 -21.41
C LEU A 17 14.14 -10.27 -19.97
N VAL A 18 14.89 -11.26 -19.49
CA VAL A 18 14.79 -11.74 -18.10
C VAL A 18 15.20 -10.63 -17.12
N ALA A 19 16.30 -9.92 -17.40
CA ALA A 19 16.72 -8.79 -16.57
C ALA A 19 15.67 -7.66 -16.54
N LEU A 20 15.01 -7.39 -17.67
CA LEU A 20 13.93 -6.40 -17.75
C LEU A 20 12.72 -6.83 -16.90
N VAL A 21 12.29 -8.09 -16.99
CA VAL A 21 11.18 -8.63 -16.19
C VAL A 21 11.50 -8.56 -14.69
N LEU A 22 12.72 -8.95 -14.30
CA LEU A 22 13.16 -8.89 -12.90
C LEU A 22 13.25 -7.44 -12.39
N ALA A 23 13.63 -6.48 -13.24
CA ALA A 23 13.67 -5.06 -12.86
C ALA A 23 12.27 -4.44 -12.69
N ILE A 24 11.25 -4.93 -13.39
CA ILE A 24 9.88 -4.40 -13.33
C ILE A 24 9.10 -4.94 -12.11
N GLN A 25 9.47 -6.11 -11.58
CA GLN A 25 8.64 -6.84 -10.61
C GLN A 25 8.41 -6.23 -9.21
N PRO A 26 9.19 -5.27 -8.66
CA PRO A 26 8.85 -4.71 -7.34
C PRO A 26 7.54 -3.90 -7.36
N GLY A 27 7.09 -3.42 -8.52
CA GLY A 27 5.96 -2.50 -8.64
C GLY A 27 4.65 -3.10 -9.15
N ALA A 28 4.66 -4.31 -9.73
CA ALA A 28 3.49 -4.85 -10.44
C ALA A 28 2.39 -5.39 -9.51
N TYR A 29 2.71 -5.70 -8.26
CA TYR A 29 1.74 -6.20 -7.28
C TYR A 29 1.48 -5.14 -6.23
N ALA A 30 0.51 -4.27 -6.51
CA ALA A 30 -0.08 -3.39 -5.52
C ALA A 30 -1.32 -4.06 -4.91
N LYS A 31 -1.43 -4.06 -3.59
CA LYS A 31 -2.66 -4.42 -2.90
C LYS A 31 -3.36 -3.15 -2.40
N THR A 32 -4.68 -3.19 -2.35
CA THR A 32 -5.48 -2.08 -1.83
C THR A 32 -5.70 -2.27 -0.34
N VAL A 33 -5.36 -1.25 0.45
CA VAL A 33 -5.51 -1.26 1.92
C VAL A 33 -6.18 0.03 2.40
N PRO A 34 -6.95 0.00 3.51
CA PRO A 34 -7.48 1.22 4.11
C PRO A 34 -6.32 2.05 4.68
N TYR A 35 -6.23 3.33 4.34
CA TYR A 35 -5.24 4.25 4.92
C TYR A 35 -5.87 5.30 5.82
N GLN A 36 -7.16 5.56 5.67
CA GLN A 36 -7.89 6.48 6.53
C GLN A 36 -9.25 5.89 6.89
N GLU A 37 -9.61 5.92 8.17
CA GLU A 37 -10.92 5.51 8.68
C GLU A 37 -11.52 6.62 9.53
N ARG A 38 -12.81 6.88 9.33
CA ARG A 38 -13.58 7.84 10.11
C ARG A 38 -14.63 7.09 10.92
N PHE A 39 -14.72 7.41 12.19
CA PHE A 39 -15.72 6.85 13.08
C PHE A 39 -16.15 7.87 14.12
N ASP A 40 -17.38 7.71 14.56
CA ASP A 40 -17.98 8.51 15.62
C ASP A 40 -18.08 7.66 16.88
N ILE A 41 -17.79 8.25 18.03
CA ILE A 41 -18.08 7.65 19.34
C ILE A 41 -19.20 8.46 19.96
N ASN A 42 -20.32 7.81 20.27
CA ASN A 42 -21.43 8.45 20.97
C ASN A 42 -20.97 8.91 22.36
N SER A 43 -21.17 10.19 22.69
CA SER A 43 -20.68 10.77 23.95
C SER A 43 -21.43 10.26 25.19
N ILE A 44 -22.63 9.68 25.01
CA ILE A 44 -23.49 9.19 26.08
C ILE A 44 -23.31 7.68 26.26
N THR A 45 -23.40 6.91 25.16
CA THR A 45 -23.40 5.45 25.21
C THR A 45 -22.01 4.83 24.97
N GLY A 46 -21.02 5.62 24.56
CA GLY A 46 -19.69 5.14 24.19
C GLY A 46 -19.66 4.28 22.92
N LYS A 47 -20.79 4.05 22.26
CA LYS A 47 -20.88 3.20 21.07
C LYS A 47 -20.11 3.82 19.91
N ARG A 48 -19.22 3.03 19.30
CA ARG A 48 -18.49 3.39 18.08
C ARG A 48 -19.33 3.06 16.85
N THR A 49 -19.43 4.03 15.93
CA THR A 49 -20.11 3.90 14.65
C THR A 49 -19.14 4.25 13.53
N TYR A 50 -18.99 3.35 12.57
CA TYR A 50 -18.20 3.62 11.38
C TYR A 50 -18.90 4.66 10.49
N VAL A 51 -18.13 5.60 9.94
CA VAL A 51 -18.64 6.67 9.06
C VAL A 51 -18.16 6.43 7.63
N SER A 52 -16.85 6.34 7.42
CA SER A 52 -16.27 6.13 6.10
C SER A 52 -14.83 5.63 6.19
N SER A 53 -14.32 5.11 5.07
CA SER A 53 -12.91 4.78 4.91
C SER A 53 -12.44 5.21 3.52
N VAL A 54 -11.15 5.45 3.43
CA VAL A 54 -10.46 5.71 2.17
C VAL A 54 -9.32 4.71 2.06
N SER A 55 -9.23 4.09 0.88
CA SER A 55 -8.25 3.07 0.58
C SER A 55 -7.20 3.60 -0.41
N ARG A 56 -6.03 2.97 -0.40
CA ARG A 56 -4.94 3.26 -1.32
C ARG A 56 -4.23 1.99 -1.77
N GLY A 57 -3.54 2.05 -2.90
CA GLY A 57 -2.59 1.03 -3.31
C GLY A 57 -1.29 1.13 -2.49
N VAL A 58 -0.82 -0.01 -2.00
CA VAL A 58 0.51 -0.20 -1.39
C VAL A 58 1.16 -1.42 -2.03
N SER A 59 2.49 -1.57 -1.93
CA SER A 59 3.14 -2.80 -2.41
C SER A 59 2.60 -4.03 -1.68
N ASN A 60 2.63 -5.19 -2.33
CA ASN A 60 2.12 -6.42 -1.71
C ASN A 60 2.88 -6.80 -0.42
N ASN A 61 4.17 -6.45 -0.38
CA ASN A 61 5.08 -6.66 0.74
C ASN A 61 4.87 -5.65 1.89
N ALA A 62 4.09 -4.58 1.66
CA ALA A 62 3.80 -3.63 2.70
C ALA A 62 2.91 -4.25 3.77
N TYR A 63 3.27 -4.08 5.04
CA TYR A 63 2.48 -4.52 6.19
C TYR A 63 2.06 -3.32 7.04
N TRP A 64 1.00 -3.50 7.82
CA TRP A 64 0.53 -2.46 8.74
C TRP A 64 1.61 -2.19 9.80
N TYR A 65 2.02 -0.93 9.91
CA TYR A 65 3.10 -0.51 10.80
C TYR A 65 2.56 0.21 12.04
N SER A 66 1.70 1.20 11.85
CA SER A 66 1.16 2.00 12.95
C SER A 66 -0.17 2.64 12.61
N THR A 67 -0.93 3.03 13.63
CA THR A 67 -2.17 3.81 13.47
C THR A 67 -2.10 5.04 14.34
N SER A 68 -2.44 6.21 13.78
CA SER A 68 -2.60 7.46 14.52
C SER A 68 -4.06 7.86 14.49
N THR A 69 -4.66 8.09 15.66
CA THR A 69 -6.07 8.47 15.77
C THR A 69 -6.19 9.87 16.37
N ASN A 70 -6.87 10.76 15.65
CA ASN A 70 -7.09 12.14 16.08
C ASN A 70 -8.58 12.44 16.13
N LYS A 71 -8.99 13.18 17.16
CA LYS A 71 -10.32 13.78 17.22
C LYS A 71 -10.38 14.95 16.25
N VAL A 72 -11.34 14.95 15.34
CA VAL A 72 -11.47 16.00 14.30
C VAL A 72 -12.72 16.85 14.45
N SER A 73 -13.73 16.38 15.17
CA SER A 73 -14.95 17.14 15.44
C SER A 73 -15.67 16.63 16.68
N SER A 74 -16.54 17.47 17.25
CA SER A 74 -17.49 17.09 18.30
C SER A 74 -18.85 17.64 17.93
N GLY A 75 -19.89 16.84 18.09
CA GLY A 75 -21.29 17.26 18.04
C GLY A 75 -21.95 17.12 19.40
N TRP A 76 -23.25 17.39 19.46
CA TRP A 76 -24.03 17.33 20.70
C TRP A 76 -24.02 15.94 21.37
N ASN A 77 -24.04 14.86 20.58
CA ASN A 77 -24.06 13.48 21.09
C ASN A 77 -22.96 12.57 20.52
N TYR A 78 -21.95 13.12 19.85
CA TYR A 78 -20.86 12.32 19.30
C TYR A 78 -19.53 13.07 19.26
N ASN A 79 -18.43 12.32 19.29
CA ASN A 79 -17.09 12.78 18.98
C ASN A 79 -16.60 12.05 17.73
N ARG A 80 -16.16 12.80 16.71
CA ARG A 80 -15.65 12.24 15.46
C ARG A 80 -14.14 12.09 15.51
N TYR A 81 -13.68 10.91 15.13
CA TYR A 81 -12.27 10.56 15.05
C TYR A 81 -11.88 10.15 13.64
N VAL A 82 -10.63 10.40 13.32
CA VAL A 82 -9.96 9.96 12.10
C VAL A 82 -8.75 9.13 12.51
N SER A 83 -8.74 7.87 12.10
CA SER A 83 -7.56 7.02 12.16
C SER A 83 -6.84 7.05 10.83
N VAL A 84 -5.54 7.32 10.85
CA VAL A 84 -4.63 7.19 9.69
C VAL A 84 -3.76 5.96 9.93
N LEU A 85 -3.82 5.00 9.00
CA LEU A 85 -3.07 3.76 9.03
C LEU A 85 -1.82 3.92 8.17
N THR A 86 -0.66 3.68 8.79
CA THR A 86 0.65 3.69 8.12
C THR A 86 1.06 2.27 7.79
N TYR A 87 1.51 2.05 6.57
CA TYR A 87 2.08 0.79 6.10
C TYR A 87 3.57 0.96 5.82
N TYR A 88 4.34 -0.09 6.04
CA TYR A 88 5.76 -0.14 5.77
C TYR A 88 6.11 -1.33 4.89
N ASP A 89 6.93 -1.10 3.87
CA ASP A 89 7.44 -2.13 2.98
C ASP A 89 8.89 -2.46 3.35
N SER A 90 9.12 -3.70 3.81
CA SER A 90 10.44 -4.17 4.22
C SER A 90 11.44 -4.29 3.06
N SER A 91 10.95 -4.48 1.83
CA SER A 91 11.76 -4.63 0.62
C SER A 91 12.26 -3.27 0.14
N THR A 92 11.35 -2.31 0.01
CA THR A 92 11.68 -0.97 -0.51
C THR A 92 12.07 0.05 0.57
N LYS A 93 11.90 -0.30 1.85
CA LYS A 93 12.09 0.59 3.01
C LYS A 93 11.20 1.84 2.98
N LYS A 94 10.07 1.78 2.24
CA LYS A 94 9.14 2.90 2.07
C LYS A 94 7.99 2.84 3.08
N TYR A 95 7.53 4.03 3.48
CA TYR A 95 6.32 4.20 4.28
C TYR A 95 5.18 4.75 3.41
N TYR A 96 3.98 4.23 3.62
CA TYR A 96 2.74 4.69 3.01
C TYR A 96 1.85 5.23 4.12
N ARG A 97 1.61 6.55 4.13
CA ARG A 97 0.77 7.28 5.10
C ARG A 97 -0.37 7.96 4.38
#